data_AF-A0A3P1SIV2-F1
#
_entry.id   AF-A0A3P1SIV2-F1
#
_cell.length_a   1.000
_cell.length_b   1.000
_cell.length_c   1.000
_cell.angle_alpha   90.00
_cell.angle_beta   90.00
_cell.angle_gamma   90.00
#
_symmetry.space_group_name_H-M   'P 1'
#
loop_
_entity.id
_entity.type
_entity.pdbx_description
1 polymer ?
#
loop_
_entity_poly.entity_id
_entity_poly.type
_entity_poly.pdbx_seq_one_letter_code
_entity_poly.pdbx_strand_id
1 'polypeptide(L)'
;MNDEELAWVANRHEGEIMYFQSSNGTKDTAKIYKIEIYNSLNPFNMAYFNTSNTDYIAGGCIHYSFNRATGCVGTLYVQKLYNNKPLFFSGGLLGRWSREIPLKLTTLKVNSFTFNDIMFFDERNTEQITNYDHANSIKSYAWSKKYGLVQYTFQDGTIFSRILK
;
A
#
# COMPACT_ATOMS: atom_id res chain seq x y z
N MET A 1 8.00 15.81 2.27
CA MET A 1 6.97 15.16 3.11
C MET A 1 7.19 15.58 4.54
N ASN A 2 6.14 15.88 5.30
CA ASN A 2 6.24 16.09 6.76
C ASN A 2 6.23 14.74 7.50
N ASP A 3 6.46 14.76 8.82
CA ASP A 3 6.52 13.53 9.64
C ASP A 3 5.22 12.72 9.59
N GLU A 4 4.07 13.39 9.53
CA GLU A 4 2.78 12.74 9.42
C GLU A 4 2.62 11.99 8.09
N GLU A 5 3.10 12.57 7.00
CA GLU A 5 3.12 11.99 5.67
C GLU A 5 4.10 10.80 5.61
N LEU A 6 5.28 10.95 6.22
CA LEU A 6 6.30 9.90 6.29
C LEU A 6 5.86 8.70 7.13
N ALA A 7 5.00 8.89 8.13
CA ALA A 7 4.51 7.81 8.98
C ALA A 7 3.75 6.70 8.22
N TRP A 8 3.29 6.94 6.99
CA TRP A 8 2.75 5.88 6.12
C TRP A 8 3.78 4.83 5.72
N VAL A 9 5.05 5.22 5.64
CA VAL A 9 6.18 4.36 5.27
C VAL A 9 7.02 4.03 6.50
N ALA A 10 7.34 5.02 7.32
CA ALA A 10 8.28 4.92 8.44
C ALA A 10 7.79 4.09 9.64
N ASN A 11 6.47 3.83 9.75
CA ASN A 11 5.96 2.95 10.80
C ASN A 11 6.30 1.46 10.57
N ARG A 12 6.83 1.13 9.39
CA ARG A 12 7.21 -0.23 8.98
C ARG A 12 8.72 -0.40 8.97
N HIS A 13 9.17 -1.65 9.05
CA HIS A 13 10.57 -1.99 8.91
C HIS A 13 10.76 -3.28 8.11
N GLU A 14 11.91 -3.41 7.46
CA GLU A 14 12.28 -4.64 6.78
C GLU A 14 12.39 -5.80 7.78
N GLY A 15 11.88 -6.95 7.40
CA GLY A 15 11.76 -8.11 8.29
C GLY A 15 10.44 -8.18 9.06
N GLU A 16 9.63 -7.10 9.09
CA GLU A 16 8.33 -7.10 9.76
C GLU A 16 7.42 -8.19 9.16
N ILE A 17 6.80 -8.99 10.05
CA ILE A 17 5.87 -10.06 9.67
C ILE A 17 4.45 -9.69 10.08
N MET A 18 3.55 -9.79 9.12
CA MET A 18 2.13 -9.54 9.22
C MET A 18 1.38 -10.87 9.20
N TYR A 19 0.58 -11.17 10.22
CA TYR A 19 -0.13 -12.45 10.37
C TYR A 19 -1.61 -12.31 10.04
N PHE A 20 -2.13 -13.23 9.24
CA PHE A 20 -3.52 -13.22 8.79
C PHE A 20 -4.20 -14.56 9.06
N GLN A 21 -5.51 -14.50 9.24
CA GLN A 21 -6.37 -15.67 9.31
C GLN A 21 -7.66 -15.44 8.53
N SER A 22 -8.11 -16.47 7.82
CA SER A 22 -9.41 -16.49 7.17
C SER A 22 -10.50 -17.08 8.09
N SER A 23 -11.77 -16.91 7.70
CA SER A 23 -12.91 -17.45 8.44
C SER A 23 -12.89 -18.97 8.61
N ASN A 24 -12.29 -19.70 7.66
CA ASN A 24 -12.13 -21.15 7.73
C ASN A 24 -10.88 -21.60 8.53
N GLY A 25 -10.17 -20.67 9.17
CA GLY A 25 -9.02 -20.96 10.03
C GLY A 25 -7.67 -21.03 9.31
N THR A 26 -7.64 -20.91 7.98
CA THR A 26 -6.38 -20.88 7.19
C THR A 26 -5.54 -19.68 7.61
N LYS A 27 -4.25 -19.90 7.83
CA LYS A 27 -3.29 -18.85 8.20
C LYS A 27 -2.46 -18.44 7.00
N ASP A 28 -2.13 -17.16 6.93
CA ASP A 28 -1.19 -16.62 5.95
C ASP A 28 -0.28 -15.58 6.63
N THR A 29 0.84 -15.28 6.00
CA THR A 29 1.81 -14.31 6.49
C THR A 29 2.38 -13.50 5.35
N ALA A 30 2.46 -12.18 5.54
CA ALA A 30 3.18 -11.29 4.65
C ALA A 30 4.41 -10.71 5.37
N LYS A 31 5.55 -10.69 4.70
CA LYS A 31 6.80 -10.15 5.20
C LYS A 31 7.18 -8.92 4.39
N ILE A 32 7.50 -7.83 5.07
CA ILE A 32 8.12 -6.66 4.43
C ILE A 32 9.58 -7.01 4.19
N TYR A 33 10.02 -6.94 2.94
CA TYR A 33 11.40 -7.31 2.58
C TYR A 33 12.21 -6.13 2.08
N LYS A 34 11.56 -5.03 1.69
CA LYS A 34 12.25 -3.81 1.25
C LYS A 34 11.42 -2.57 1.56
N ILE A 35 12.07 -1.54 2.07
CA ILE A 35 11.51 -0.19 2.16
C ILE A 35 12.44 0.77 1.43
N GLU A 36 11.88 1.52 0.50
CA GLU A 36 12.60 2.54 -0.26
C GLU A 36 12.08 3.91 0.13
N ILE A 37 12.97 4.86 0.33
CA ILE A 37 12.64 6.28 0.54
C ILE A 37 13.43 7.06 -0.50
N TYR A 38 12.78 7.98 -1.19
CA TYR A 38 13.41 8.78 -2.21
C TYR A 38 12.92 10.23 -2.17
N ASN A 39 13.78 11.12 -2.63
CA ASN A 39 13.52 12.53 -2.78
C ASN A 39 14.30 13.04 -4.00
N SER A 40 13.61 13.63 -4.95
CA SER A 40 14.20 14.21 -6.15
C SER A 40 13.53 15.54 -6.49
N LEU A 41 14.25 16.41 -7.20
CA LEU A 41 13.62 17.57 -7.83
C LEU A 41 12.68 17.10 -8.95
N ASN A 42 11.59 17.81 -9.17
CA ASN A 42 10.68 17.49 -10.27
C ASN A 42 11.42 17.70 -11.61
N PRO A 43 11.57 16.66 -12.45
CA PRO A 43 12.36 16.73 -13.68
C PRO A 43 11.77 17.71 -14.72
N PHE A 44 10.47 18.03 -14.64
CA PHE A 44 9.85 19.02 -15.53
C PHE A 44 10.18 20.48 -15.15
N ASN A 45 10.63 20.72 -13.91
CA ASN A 45 11.12 22.03 -13.46
C ASN A 45 12.64 22.22 -13.69
N MET A 46 13.32 21.28 -14.36
CA MET A 46 14.73 21.44 -14.76
C MET A 46 14.94 22.36 -15.98
N ALA A 47 13.89 23.00 -16.49
CA ALA A 47 13.95 23.82 -17.69
C ALA A 47 14.40 25.26 -17.40
N TYR A 48 15.71 25.50 -17.54
CA TYR A 48 16.39 26.73 -18.02
C TYR A 48 16.15 28.10 -17.36
N PHE A 49 15.09 28.32 -16.59
CA PHE A 49 14.80 29.58 -15.92
C PHE A 49 14.57 29.28 -14.44
N ASN A 50 15.44 29.85 -13.61
CA ASN A 50 15.41 29.72 -12.16
C ASN A 50 14.17 30.43 -11.56
N THR A 51 12.97 29.90 -11.81
CA THR A 51 11.71 30.40 -11.26
C THR A 51 11.38 29.67 -9.96
N SER A 52 12.13 30.01 -8.92
CA SER A 52 11.78 30.14 -7.49
C SER A 52 10.80 29.20 -6.76
N ASN A 53 10.32 28.08 -7.32
CA ASN A 53 9.60 27.04 -6.58
C ASN A 53 10.21 25.67 -6.92
N THR A 54 11.15 25.21 -6.11
CA THR A 54 11.68 23.84 -6.20
C THR A 54 10.60 22.85 -5.76
N ASP A 55 9.69 22.51 -6.69
CA ASP A 55 8.77 21.40 -6.48
C ASP A 55 9.58 20.10 -6.41
N TYR A 56 9.49 19.42 -5.26
CA TYR A 56 10.11 18.13 -5.05
C TYR A 56 9.10 17.01 -5.28
N ILE A 57 9.60 15.89 -5.77
CA ILE A 57 8.93 14.60 -5.72
C ILE A 57 9.60 13.83 -4.59
N ALA A 58 8.86 13.60 -3.51
CA ALA A 58 9.33 12.79 -2.39
C ALA A 58 8.36 11.64 -2.15
N GLY A 59 8.88 10.51 -1.71
CA GLY A 59 8.04 9.35 -1.47
C GLY A 59 8.76 8.21 -0.80
N GLY A 60 8.00 7.14 -0.62
CA GLY A 60 8.56 5.86 -0.28
C GLY A 60 7.72 4.72 -0.83
N CYS A 61 8.36 3.56 -0.92
CA CYS A 61 7.73 2.31 -1.31
C CYS A 61 7.95 1.27 -0.23
N ILE A 62 6.89 0.52 0.09
CA ILE A 62 6.98 -0.69 0.89
C ILE A 62 6.75 -1.87 -0.04
N HIS A 63 7.72 -2.78 -0.10
CA HIS A 63 7.58 -4.04 -0.79
C HIS A 63 7.41 -5.18 0.22
N TYR A 64 6.43 -6.04 -0.06
CA TYR A 64 6.13 -7.17 0.79
C TYR A 64 5.79 -8.41 -0.05
N SER A 65 6.07 -9.57 0.52
CA SER A 65 5.75 -10.86 -0.08
C SER A 65 4.98 -11.74 0.88
N PHE A 66 4.11 -12.59 0.36
CA PHE A 66 3.53 -13.67 1.15
C PHE A 66 4.53 -14.83 1.24
N ASN A 67 4.52 -15.59 2.34
CA ASN A 67 5.40 -16.76 2.50
C ASN A 67 5.23 -17.80 1.38
N ARG A 68 4.02 -17.89 0.82
CA ARG A 68 3.71 -18.78 -0.31
C ARG A 68 4.17 -18.26 -1.68
N ALA A 69 4.71 -17.04 -1.75
CA ALA A 69 5.16 -16.42 -2.99
C ALA A 69 6.69 -16.46 -3.09
N THR A 70 7.19 -16.66 -4.31
CA THR A 70 8.64 -16.68 -4.62
C THR A 70 9.23 -15.29 -4.91
N GLY A 71 8.43 -14.23 -4.85
CA GLY A 71 8.86 -12.87 -5.17
C GLY A 71 7.95 -11.78 -4.60
N CYS A 72 8.19 -10.54 -5.04
CA CYS A 72 7.37 -9.38 -4.67
C CYS A 72 5.95 -9.56 -5.19
N VAL A 73 4.98 -9.61 -4.28
CA VAL A 73 3.57 -9.75 -4.63
C VAL A 73 2.72 -8.62 -4.07
N GLY A 74 3.31 -7.72 -3.29
CA GLY A 74 2.65 -6.56 -2.72
C GLY A 74 3.56 -5.33 -2.72
N THR A 75 3.01 -4.19 -3.10
CA THR A 75 3.67 -2.88 -3.01
C THR A 75 2.71 -1.82 -2.50
N LEU A 76 3.22 -0.87 -1.71
CA LEU A 76 2.54 0.39 -1.42
C LEU A 76 3.51 1.54 -1.67
N TYR A 77 3.14 2.40 -2.60
CA TYR A 77 3.83 3.66 -2.86
C TYR A 77 3.05 4.80 -2.21
N VAL A 78 3.78 5.69 -1.57
CA VAL A 78 3.27 6.93 -0.99
C VAL A 78 4.11 8.06 -1.56
N GLN A 79 3.47 8.99 -2.26
CA GLN A 79 4.18 9.97 -3.08
C GLN A 79 3.59 11.36 -2.86
N LYS A 80 4.48 12.35 -2.77
CA LYS A 80 4.15 13.78 -2.79
C LYS A 80 4.79 14.36 -4.03
N LEU A 81 3.98 14.51 -5.08
CA LEU A 81 4.45 14.95 -6.41
C LEU A 81 4.83 16.43 -6.45
N TYR A 82 4.21 17.24 -5.57
CA TYR A 82 4.46 18.67 -5.43
C TYR A 82 4.29 19.09 -3.97
N ASN A 83 5.04 20.10 -3.55
CA ASN A 83 5.15 20.52 -2.13
C ASN A 83 3.78 20.91 -1.53
N ASN A 84 2.94 21.55 -2.34
CA ASN A 84 1.64 22.10 -1.94
C ASN A 84 0.45 21.20 -2.34
N LYS A 85 0.71 19.95 -2.74
CA LYS A 85 -0.32 18.98 -3.11
C LYS A 85 -0.43 17.87 -2.06
N PRO A 86 -1.61 17.24 -1.93
CA PRO A 86 -1.79 16.10 -1.02
C PRO A 86 -0.95 14.89 -1.48
N LEU A 87 -0.86 13.90 -0.58
CA LEU A 87 -0.27 12.61 -0.91
C LEU A 87 -1.13 11.84 -1.92
N PHE A 88 -0.43 11.11 -2.80
CA PHE A 88 -0.97 10.08 -3.66
C PHE A 88 -0.46 8.72 -3.23
N PHE A 89 -1.33 7.73 -3.38
CA PHE A 89 -1.07 6.34 -3.09
C PHE A 89 -1.14 5.53 -4.37
N SER A 90 -0.26 4.57 -4.50
CA SER A 90 -0.30 3.61 -5.59
C SER A 90 0.30 2.30 -5.13
N GLY A 91 0.28 1.29 -6.01
CA GLY A 91 0.81 -0.02 -5.70
C GLY A 91 -0.16 -1.13 -6.02
N GLY A 92 0.18 -2.32 -5.58
CA GLY A 92 -0.58 -3.50 -5.94
C GLY A 92 -0.44 -4.65 -4.99
N LEU A 93 -1.33 -5.62 -5.19
CA LEU A 93 -1.37 -6.86 -4.45
C LEU A 93 -1.84 -7.98 -5.38
N LEU A 94 -0.97 -8.99 -5.58
CA LEU A 94 -1.26 -10.22 -6.35
C LEU A 94 -2.00 -9.93 -7.66
N GLY A 95 -1.43 -9.04 -8.49
CA GLY A 95 -1.98 -8.70 -9.80
C GLY A 95 -3.07 -7.62 -9.81
N ARG A 96 -3.53 -7.13 -8.65
CA ARG A 96 -4.32 -5.88 -8.56
C ARG A 96 -3.39 -4.69 -8.52
N TRP A 97 -3.60 -3.64 -9.31
CA TRP A 97 -2.74 -2.46 -9.33
C TRP A 97 -3.51 -1.14 -9.37
N SER A 98 -2.97 -0.10 -8.74
CA SER A 98 -3.44 1.29 -8.80
C SER A 98 -2.32 2.22 -9.24
N ARG A 99 -2.66 3.29 -9.97
CA ARG A 99 -1.68 4.28 -10.44
C ARG A 99 -1.60 5.52 -9.56
N GLU A 100 -2.75 6.11 -9.21
CA GLU A 100 -2.82 7.32 -8.39
C GLU A 100 -4.15 7.37 -7.63
N ILE A 101 -4.10 7.16 -6.31
CA ILE A 101 -5.26 7.22 -5.43
C ILE A 101 -5.05 8.36 -4.44
N PRO A 102 -5.96 9.35 -4.35
CA PRO A 102 -5.86 10.41 -3.36
C PRO A 102 -6.06 9.84 -1.95
N LEU A 103 -5.45 10.46 -0.94
CA LEU A 103 -5.68 10.10 0.45
C LEU A 103 -7.17 10.19 0.80
N LYS A 104 -7.80 9.04 1.05
CA LYS A 104 -9.18 8.95 1.51
C LYS A 104 -9.28 7.90 2.61
N LEU A 105 -9.18 8.36 3.84
CA LEU A 105 -9.22 7.51 5.01
C LEU A 105 -10.65 7.05 5.31
N THR A 106 -10.75 5.80 5.74
CA THR A 106 -11.96 5.21 6.28
C THR A 106 -11.63 4.38 7.52
N THR A 107 -12.67 3.86 8.15
CA THR A 107 -12.56 2.91 9.25
C THR A 107 -12.85 1.50 8.76
N LEU A 108 -12.14 0.50 9.28
CA LEU A 108 -12.44 -0.91 9.07
C LEU A 108 -12.55 -1.60 10.43
N LYS A 109 -13.68 -2.28 10.66
CA LYS A 109 -13.85 -3.15 11.82
C LYS A 109 -13.49 -4.58 11.44
N VAL A 110 -12.53 -5.15 12.14
CA VAL A 110 -12.12 -6.56 12.04
C VAL A 110 -12.27 -7.17 13.41
N ASN A 111 -13.16 -8.16 13.53
CA ASN A 111 -13.52 -8.76 14.82
C ASN A 111 -13.98 -7.68 15.83
N SER A 112 -13.32 -7.59 16.98
CA SER A 112 -13.56 -6.58 18.02
C SER A 112 -12.73 -5.31 17.86
N PHE A 113 -11.82 -5.23 16.89
CA PHE A 113 -10.91 -4.11 16.71
C PHE A 113 -11.35 -3.19 15.56
N THR A 114 -11.22 -1.88 15.77
CA THR A 114 -11.50 -0.87 14.74
C THR A 114 -10.20 -0.17 14.33
N PHE A 115 -9.85 -0.29 13.05
CA PHE A 115 -8.81 0.51 12.42
C PHE A 115 -9.40 1.82 11.91
N ASN A 116 -8.81 2.96 12.25
CA ASN A 116 -9.37 4.29 11.92
C ASN A 116 -8.67 5.01 10.76
N ASP A 117 -7.61 4.41 10.22
CA ASP A 117 -6.64 5.02 9.31
C ASP A 117 -6.44 4.16 8.06
N ILE A 118 -7.55 3.71 7.46
CA ILE A 118 -7.55 2.76 6.35
C ILE A 118 -7.60 3.45 5.00
N MET A 119 -6.67 3.08 4.13
CA MET A 119 -6.79 3.19 2.68
C MET A 119 -7.36 1.90 2.12
N PHE A 120 -8.45 1.99 1.36
CA PHE A 120 -9.13 0.85 0.77
C PHE A 120 -8.87 0.80 -0.74
N PHE A 121 -8.54 -0.39 -1.24
CA PHE A 121 -8.17 -0.65 -2.63
C PHE A 121 -9.14 -1.70 -3.19
N ASP A 122 -9.95 -1.31 -4.17
CA ASP A 122 -10.99 -2.13 -4.78
C ASP A 122 -11.16 -1.79 -6.27
N GLU A 123 -12.15 -2.38 -6.94
CA GLU A 123 -12.42 -2.16 -8.37
C GLU A 123 -12.69 -0.70 -8.77
N ARG A 124 -12.99 0.19 -7.81
CA ARG A 124 -13.26 1.60 -8.10
C ARG A 124 -11.98 2.41 -8.25
N ASN A 125 -10.86 1.90 -7.74
CA ASN A 125 -9.58 2.61 -7.73
C ASN A 125 -8.37 1.74 -8.10
N THR A 126 -8.60 0.47 -8.46
CA THR A 126 -7.58 -0.46 -8.94
C THR A 126 -8.09 -1.25 -10.14
N GLU A 127 -7.15 -1.78 -10.91
CA GLU A 127 -7.39 -2.66 -12.05
C GLU A 127 -6.77 -4.03 -11.80
N GLN A 128 -7.37 -5.08 -12.38
CA GLN A 128 -6.77 -6.40 -12.45
C GLN A 128 -5.85 -6.47 -13.66
N ILE A 129 -4.60 -6.86 -13.45
CA ILE A 129 -3.68 -7.18 -14.54
C ILE A 129 -4.14 -8.49 -15.18
N THR A 130 -4.56 -8.43 -16.45
CA THR A 130 -5.21 -9.51 -17.20
C THR A 130 -4.31 -10.72 -17.46
N ASN A 131 -2.99 -10.52 -17.51
CA ASN A 131 -2.01 -11.58 -17.75
C ASN A 131 -1.39 -12.14 -16.45
N TYR A 132 -1.99 -11.85 -15.30
CA TYR A 132 -1.53 -12.34 -14.01
C TYR A 132 -2.21 -13.68 -13.69
N ASP A 133 -1.51 -14.79 -13.96
CA ASP A 133 -2.03 -16.15 -13.87
C ASP A 133 -2.21 -16.61 -12.41
N HIS A 134 -3.31 -16.20 -11.78
CA HIS A 134 -3.75 -16.72 -10.49
C HIS A 134 -5.21 -17.19 -10.61
N ALA A 135 -5.43 -18.47 -10.31
CA ALA A 135 -6.74 -19.11 -10.31
C ALA A 135 -7.78 -18.39 -9.44
N ASN A 136 -7.32 -17.63 -8.43
CA ASN A 136 -8.17 -16.77 -7.61
C ASN A 136 -7.47 -15.44 -7.34
N SER A 137 -7.89 -14.42 -8.07
CA SER A 137 -7.31 -13.08 -8.00
C SER A 137 -7.80 -12.29 -6.78
N ILE A 138 -7.06 -11.25 -6.39
CA ILE A 138 -7.51 -10.32 -5.34
C ILE A 138 -8.71 -9.53 -5.86
N LYS A 139 -9.72 -9.35 -5.01
CA LYS A 139 -10.86 -8.47 -5.22
C LYS A 139 -10.61 -7.10 -4.61
N SER A 140 -10.16 -7.07 -3.36
CA SER A 140 -9.86 -5.85 -2.63
C SER A 140 -8.85 -6.07 -1.50
N TYR A 141 -8.26 -4.99 -1.01
CA TYR A 141 -7.37 -4.99 0.14
C TYR A 141 -7.39 -3.66 0.89
N ALA A 142 -6.99 -3.70 2.16
CA ALA A 142 -7.04 -2.56 3.07
C ALA A 142 -5.69 -2.38 3.76
N TRP A 143 -5.19 -1.13 3.71
CA TRP A 143 -3.93 -0.75 4.32
C TRP A 143 -4.14 0.29 5.42
N SER A 144 -3.66 0.01 6.63
CA SER A 144 -3.62 0.94 7.75
C SER A 144 -2.30 1.69 7.79
N LYS A 145 -2.33 3.00 8.03
CA LYS A 145 -1.13 3.80 8.31
C LYS A 145 -0.33 3.21 9.48
N LYS A 146 -1.02 2.81 10.55
CA LYS A 146 -0.39 2.28 11.77
C LYS A 146 -0.04 0.79 11.69
N TYR A 147 -0.78 -0.04 10.96
CA TYR A 147 -0.61 -1.51 11.02
C TYR A 147 -0.22 -2.19 9.69
N GLY A 148 -0.09 -1.44 8.60
CA GLY A 148 0.24 -2.00 7.29
C GLY A 148 -0.96 -2.69 6.65
N LEU A 149 -0.72 -3.77 5.91
CA LEU A 149 -1.82 -4.58 5.36
C LEU A 149 -2.64 -5.19 6.50
N VAL A 150 -3.95 -4.90 6.52
CA VAL A 150 -4.86 -5.37 7.57
C VAL A 150 -5.94 -6.35 7.09
N GLN A 151 -6.28 -6.33 5.81
CA GLN A 151 -7.24 -7.26 5.23
C GLN A 151 -7.04 -7.37 3.72
N TYR A 152 -7.28 -8.55 3.16
CA TYR A 152 -7.41 -8.75 1.73
C TYR A 152 -8.48 -9.81 1.43
N THR A 153 -9.14 -9.64 0.29
CA THR A 153 -10.28 -10.45 -0.13
C THR A 153 -10.02 -10.96 -1.53
N PHE A 154 -10.28 -12.24 -1.77
CA PHE A 154 -10.22 -12.86 -3.08
C PHE A 154 -11.56 -12.79 -3.82
N GLN A 155 -11.56 -13.08 -5.12
CA GLN A 155 -12.77 -13.06 -5.96
C GLN A 155 -13.80 -14.11 -5.54
N ASP A 156 -13.35 -15.26 -5.03
CA ASP A 156 -14.22 -16.30 -4.46
C ASP A 156 -14.88 -15.91 -3.12
N GLY A 157 -14.56 -14.72 -2.58
CA GLY A 157 -15.08 -14.24 -1.30
C GLY A 157 -14.27 -14.69 -0.08
N THR A 158 -13.16 -15.41 -0.26
CA THR A 158 -12.26 -15.75 0.83
C THR A 158 -11.61 -14.46 1.35
N ILE A 159 -11.79 -14.18 2.64
CA ILE A 159 -11.24 -12.98 3.31
C ILE A 159 -10.17 -13.42 4.29
N PHE A 160 -9.02 -12.76 4.24
CA PHE A 160 -7.96 -12.87 5.24
C PHE A 160 -7.85 -11.57 6.01
N SER A 161 -7.96 -11.65 7.33
CA SER A 161 -7.91 -10.49 8.21
C SER A 161 -6.73 -10.57 9.16
N ARG A 162 -6.19 -9.41 9.53
CA ARG A 162 -5.05 -9.30 10.45
C ARG A 162 -5.37 -9.92 11.80
N ILE A 163 -4.44 -10.72 12.29
CA ILE A 163 -4.42 -11.16 13.68
C ILE A 163 -3.63 -10.12 14.45
N LEU A 164 -4.31 -9.39 15.33
CA LEU A 164 -3.67 -8.50 16.29
C LEU A 164 -3.29 -9.34 17.51
N LYS A 165 -2.01 -9.31 17.89
CA LYS A 165 -1.53 -9.87 19.14
C LYS A 165 -1.63 -8.82 20.25
#